data_AF-A0AAE9Z0B5-F1
#
_entry.id   AF-A0AAE9Z0B5-F1
#
_cell.length_a   1.000
_cell.length_b   1.000
_cell.length_c   1.000
_cell.angle_alpha   90.00
_cell.angle_beta   90.00
_cell.angle_gamma   90.00
#
_symmetry.space_group_name_H-M   'P 1'
#
loop_
_entity.id
_entity.type
_entity.pdbx_description
1 polymer ?
#
loop_
_entity_poly.entity_id
_entity_poly.type
_entity_poly.pdbx_seq_one_letter_code
_entity_poly.pdbx_strand_id
1 'polypeptide(L)'
;MKLALPLSLITCTFLSACGGSSGSGSDSAANNGANTGISSSNYSLSGKVIDGYVSGATVWLDFNGNGVLDDNEPSAISTDAGSYTMELTAEQRECAAYTTIYVDVPVGAIDESEGEVTEAYRMMRPPQMETLTDNDLLHISPLTTVLWESVQQELNTVSIDNCSVFLADQQKRQQIKGQITESIYNTVSHYNISADKIFSDFIAVNDEATQQLVVNIVKNLKKSYSYRQQVTADYPDAREIRVVYYQATYIEDEPNAWHRNVHVSHGDNNYFYQVDQVSDDLDTLIRPMFYRNVTAAPWNSGTLALTKNIGLHWQNKNQYSCSLSEAVEIKDQGVTYELWNQGADSLVDNIEACQPQTVLQDGYRSYSFSYEEGGKFYLSDLRQSERSSGITLLTDWINFAENEESLDPQELISEMSVMGYKFDDEVLLPTESWYKRHTTYSGDTRTSITKRHDGSWERTVYAADGTHTDECSTDGENWTPCEIL
;
A
#
# COMPACT_ATOMS: atom_id res chain seq x y z
N MET A 1 15.34 -36.06 -3.19
CA MET A 1 14.69 -37.28 -3.71
C MET A 1 13.66 -36.83 -4.73
N LYS A 2 13.86 -37.13 -6.02
CA LYS A 2 13.01 -36.67 -7.14
C LYS A 2 11.68 -37.41 -7.11
N LEU A 3 10.54 -36.72 -7.09
CA LEU A 3 9.22 -37.31 -7.36
C LEU A 3 8.60 -36.64 -8.59
N ALA A 4 8.15 -37.50 -9.51
CA ALA A 4 7.72 -37.17 -10.86
C ALA A 4 6.21 -36.88 -10.95
N LEU A 5 5.85 -35.95 -11.84
CA LEU A 5 4.49 -35.74 -12.34
C LEU A 5 4.10 -36.86 -13.34
N PRO A 6 2.83 -37.31 -13.37
CA PRO A 6 2.27 -37.97 -14.53
C PRO A 6 1.49 -36.99 -15.42
N LEU A 7 1.88 -37.03 -16.69
CA LEU A 7 1.26 -36.43 -17.87
C LEU A 7 -0.07 -37.16 -18.18
N SER A 8 -1.19 -36.44 -18.30
CA SER A 8 -2.45 -37.00 -18.83
C SER A 8 -2.85 -36.26 -20.11
N LEU A 9 -2.95 -37.03 -21.18
CA LEU A 9 -3.20 -36.67 -22.56
C LEU A 9 -4.71 -36.85 -22.83
N ILE A 10 -5.46 -35.80 -23.19
CA ILE A 10 -6.85 -35.95 -23.68
C ILE A 10 -7.03 -35.28 -25.04
N THR A 11 -7.22 -36.17 -25.99
CA THR A 11 -7.63 -36.18 -27.40
C THR A 11 -8.64 -35.12 -27.86
N CYS A 12 -8.30 -34.43 -28.96
CA CYS A 12 -9.23 -33.70 -29.85
C CYS A 12 -10.02 -34.65 -30.75
N THR A 13 -11.33 -34.43 -30.88
CA THR A 13 -12.16 -35.03 -31.94
C THR A 13 -12.77 -33.94 -32.82
N PHE A 14 -12.38 -33.93 -34.09
CA PHE A 14 -13.05 -33.21 -35.17
C PHE A 14 -14.30 -33.99 -35.61
N LEU A 15 -15.44 -33.33 -35.71
CA LEU A 15 -16.58 -33.81 -36.50
C LEU A 15 -16.86 -32.80 -37.62
N SER A 16 -16.54 -33.19 -38.84
CA SER A 16 -17.06 -32.62 -40.08
C SER A 16 -18.31 -33.40 -40.48
N ALA A 17 -19.44 -32.72 -40.63
CA ALA A 17 -20.64 -33.25 -41.25
C ALA A 17 -20.95 -32.46 -42.52
N CYS A 18 -21.09 -33.21 -43.61
CA CYS A 18 -21.40 -32.79 -44.97
C CYS A 18 -22.83 -33.26 -45.31
N GLY A 19 -23.57 -32.44 -46.07
CA GLY A 19 -24.82 -32.78 -46.75
C GLY A 19 -25.87 -31.66 -46.60
N GLY A 20 -26.52 -31.12 -47.63
CA GLY A 20 -26.59 -31.40 -49.06
C GLY A 20 -27.97 -30.93 -49.59
N SER A 21 -28.06 -30.60 -50.90
CA SER A 21 -29.28 -30.38 -51.72
C SER A 21 -29.91 -28.98 -51.70
N SER A 22 -30.50 -28.41 -52.75
CA SER A 22 -30.39 -28.43 -54.22
C SER A 22 -31.30 -27.30 -54.74
N GLY A 23 -31.00 -26.69 -55.89
CA GLY A 23 -31.92 -25.72 -56.53
C GLY A 23 -31.25 -24.88 -57.62
N SER A 24 -31.28 -25.37 -58.86
CA SER A 24 -30.96 -24.59 -60.05
C SER A 24 -32.08 -23.61 -60.40
N GLY A 25 -31.73 -22.36 -60.66
CA GLY A 25 -32.54 -21.36 -61.33
C GLY A 25 -31.63 -20.34 -61.98
N SER A 26 -31.32 -20.54 -63.26
CA SER A 26 -30.63 -19.58 -64.10
C SER A 26 -31.62 -18.51 -64.57
N ASP A 27 -31.34 -17.24 -64.29
CA ASP A 27 -31.77 -16.13 -65.14
C ASP A 27 -30.80 -14.96 -65.04
N SER A 28 -30.58 -14.32 -66.19
CA SER A 28 -29.49 -13.39 -66.46
C SER A 28 -29.84 -11.94 -66.15
N ALA A 29 -28.82 -11.18 -65.77
CA ALA A 29 -28.65 -9.73 -65.95
C ALA A 29 -29.56 -8.76 -65.15
N ALA A 30 -28.98 -8.13 -64.13
CA ALA A 30 -29.04 -6.68 -63.94
C ALA A 30 -27.93 -6.22 -62.99
N ASN A 31 -27.03 -5.41 -63.53
CA ASN A 31 -25.99 -4.67 -62.83
C ASN A 31 -26.64 -3.64 -61.89
N ASN A 32 -26.38 -3.73 -60.58
CA ASN A 32 -26.51 -2.60 -59.66
C ASN A 32 -25.55 -2.84 -58.50
N GLY A 33 -24.48 -2.03 -58.46
CA GLY A 33 -23.52 -1.97 -57.38
C GLY A 33 -24.21 -1.58 -56.07
N ALA A 34 -24.53 -2.58 -55.26
CA ALA A 34 -24.72 -2.39 -53.85
C ALA A 34 -23.34 -2.42 -53.21
N ASN A 35 -22.83 -1.23 -52.91
CA ASN A 35 -21.76 -1.03 -51.93
C ASN A 35 -22.21 -1.71 -50.64
N THR A 36 -21.79 -2.97 -50.42
CA THR A 36 -21.86 -3.60 -49.11
C THR A 36 -20.88 -2.84 -48.24
N GLY A 37 -21.35 -1.73 -47.67
CA GLY A 37 -20.69 -1.06 -46.57
C GLY A 37 -20.44 -2.12 -45.53
N ILE A 38 -19.17 -2.48 -45.37
CA ILE A 38 -18.67 -3.17 -44.19
C ILE A 38 -19.18 -2.29 -43.04
N SER A 39 -20.17 -2.78 -42.29
CA SER A 39 -20.50 -2.17 -41.02
C SER A 39 -19.28 -2.45 -40.15
N SER A 40 -18.35 -1.48 -40.10
CA SER A 40 -17.32 -1.44 -39.09
C SER A 40 -18.05 -1.37 -37.76
N SER A 41 -18.04 -2.47 -37.01
CA SER A 41 -18.44 -2.42 -35.60
C SER A 41 -17.40 -1.54 -34.90
N ASN A 42 -17.65 -0.23 -34.88
CA ASN A 42 -16.84 0.69 -34.11
C ASN A 42 -17.13 0.42 -32.65
N TYR A 43 -16.07 0.22 -31.87
CA TYR A 43 -16.18 -0.02 -30.44
C TYR A 43 -16.06 1.32 -29.72
N SER A 44 -17.00 1.64 -28.85
CA SER A 44 -16.97 2.90 -28.11
C SER A 44 -16.30 2.74 -26.75
N LEU A 45 -15.27 3.52 -26.48
CA LEU A 45 -14.73 3.75 -25.15
C LEU A 45 -15.38 4.99 -24.55
N SER A 46 -15.95 4.88 -23.34
CA SER A 46 -16.65 6.00 -22.71
C SER A 46 -16.24 6.16 -21.25
N GLY A 47 -16.49 7.35 -20.72
CA GLY A 47 -16.21 7.68 -19.33
C GLY A 47 -16.53 9.13 -19.02
N LYS A 48 -15.96 9.63 -17.93
CA LYS A 48 -16.07 11.03 -17.52
C LYS A 48 -14.74 11.58 -17.06
N VAL A 49 -14.56 12.88 -17.25
CA VAL A 49 -13.46 13.67 -16.71
C VAL A 49 -13.95 14.36 -15.42
N ILE A 50 -13.34 14.04 -14.28
CA ILE A 50 -13.86 14.33 -12.93
C ILE A 50 -12.78 14.95 -12.02
N ASP A 51 -12.70 16.28 -11.99
CA ASP A 51 -12.05 17.10 -10.95
C ASP A 51 -13.16 17.83 -10.16
N GLY A 52 -13.80 18.82 -10.77
CA GLY A 52 -15.26 18.85 -10.99
C GLY A 52 -15.59 18.23 -12.36
N TYR A 53 -16.85 18.11 -12.75
CA TYR A 53 -17.12 17.64 -14.12
C TYR A 53 -16.50 18.63 -15.13
N VAL A 54 -15.55 18.17 -15.96
CA VAL A 54 -14.79 19.05 -16.87
C VAL A 54 -15.23 18.89 -18.32
N SER A 55 -15.74 19.95 -18.92
CA SER A 55 -16.09 20.03 -20.35
C SER A 55 -15.06 20.82 -21.17
N GLY A 56 -14.84 20.42 -22.41
CA GLY A 56 -13.86 21.04 -23.32
C GLY A 56 -12.43 20.51 -23.20
N ALA A 57 -12.22 19.40 -22.48
CA ALA A 57 -10.92 18.73 -22.38
C ALA A 57 -10.73 17.67 -23.47
N THR A 58 -9.49 17.44 -23.90
CA THR A 58 -9.16 16.41 -24.89
C THR A 58 -8.74 15.12 -24.21
N VAL A 59 -9.53 14.06 -24.37
CA VAL A 59 -9.26 12.70 -23.87
C VAL A 59 -8.62 11.87 -24.98
N TRP A 60 -7.53 11.16 -24.71
CA TRP A 60 -6.80 10.39 -25.73
C TRP A 60 -6.07 9.16 -25.17
N LEU A 61 -5.77 8.19 -26.05
CA LEU A 61 -5.09 6.93 -25.73
C LEU A 61 -3.62 6.97 -26.20
N ASP A 62 -2.67 6.79 -25.27
CA ASP A 62 -1.22 6.82 -25.55
C ASP A 62 -0.70 5.44 -26.00
N PHE A 63 -0.81 5.15 -27.29
CA PHE A 63 -0.51 3.82 -27.83
C PHE A 63 0.98 3.52 -27.96
N ASN A 64 1.84 4.54 -27.90
CA ASN A 64 3.30 4.40 -27.98
C ASN A 64 4.01 4.78 -26.66
N GLY A 65 3.26 5.12 -25.62
CA GLY A 65 3.78 5.39 -24.28
C GLY A 65 4.64 6.65 -24.18
N ASN A 66 4.54 7.59 -25.13
CA ASN A 66 5.40 8.78 -25.17
C ASN A 66 4.81 9.98 -24.39
N GLY A 67 3.57 9.90 -23.92
CA GLY A 67 2.88 11.00 -23.22
C GLY A 67 2.57 12.22 -24.09
N VAL A 68 2.54 12.08 -25.41
CA VAL A 68 2.23 13.12 -26.40
C VAL A 68 1.14 12.61 -27.36
N LEU A 69 0.07 13.40 -27.52
CA LEU A 69 -0.99 13.08 -28.48
C LEU A 69 -0.45 13.12 -29.92
N ASP A 70 -0.30 11.95 -30.54
CA ASP A 70 0.12 11.79 -31.93
C ASP A 70 -1.09 11.70 -32.89
N ASP A 71 -0.87 12.05 -34.18
CA ASP A 71 -1.93 12.07 -35.21
C ASP A 71 -2.68 10.73 -35.39
N ASN A 72 -2.05 9.62 -35.01
CA ASN A 72 -2.59 8.27 -35.14
C ASN A 72 -3.27 7.74 -33.86
N GLU A 73 -3.41 8.57 -32.84
CA GLU A 73 -4.00 8.19 -31.56
C GLU A 73 -5.47 8.59 -31.46
N PRO A 74 -6.35 7.67 -31.04
CA PRO A 74 -7.75 7.98 -30.79
C PRO A 74 -7.91 9.07 -29.74
N SER A 75 -8.79 10.05 -30.04
CA SER A 75 -9.12 11.14 -29.13
C SER A 75 -10.60 11.53 -29.21
N ALA A 76 -11.08 12.17 -28.14
CA ALA A 76 -12.43 12.73 -28.02
C ALA A 76 -12.41 13.99 -27.16
N ILE A 77 -13.41 14.86 -27.32
CA ILE A 77 -13.58 16.04 -26.46
C ILE A 77 -14.62 15.72 -25.38
N SER A 78 -14.32 16.06 -24.13
CA SER A 78 -15.28 15.96 -23.04
C SER A 78 -16.37 17.02 -23.20
N THR A 79 -17.60 16.62 -22.92
CA THR A 79 -18.82 17.41 -23.09
C THR A 79 -19.47 17.67 -21.73
N ASP A 80 -20.74 18.08 -21.72
CA ASP A 80 -21.52 18.33 -20.50
C ASP A 80 -21.40 17.18 -19.49
N ALA A 81 -21.34 17.52 -18.19
CA ALA A 81 -21.08 16.59 -17.09
C ALA A 81 -19.79 15.76 -17.26
N GLY A 82 -18.81 16.32 -17.97
CA GLY A 82 -17.50 15.72 -18.23
C GLY A 82 -17.51 14.50 -19.13
N SER A 83 -18.62 14.24 -19.82
CA SER A 83 -18.82 12.98 -20.57
C SER A 83 -17.97 12.94 -21.83
N TYR A 84 -17.32 11.81 -22.10
CA TYR A 84 -16.63 11.58 -23.37
C TYR A 84 -17.00 10.19 -23.94
N THR A 85 -16.98 10.11 -25.27
CA THR A 85 -17.11 8.87 -26.03
C THR A 85 -16.13 8.91 -27.19
N MET A 86 -15.36 7.84 -27.34
CA MET A 86 -14.30 7.69 -28.33
C MET A 86 -14.54 6.42 -29.12
N GLU A 87 -14.64 6.54 -30.43
CA GLU A 87 -14.81 5.41 -31.34
C GLU A 87 -13.45 4.79 -31.68
N LEU A 88 -13.35 3.48 -31.54
CA LEU A 88 -12.15 2.69 -31.78
C LEU A 88 -12.37 1.70 -32.92
N THR A 89 -11.33 1.48 -33.73
CA THR A 89 -11.29 0.31 -34.61
C THR A 89 -11.11 -0.97 -33.80
N ALA A 90 -11.30 -2.13 -34.44
CA ALA A 90 -11.10 -3.42 -33.79
C ALA A 90 -9.66 -3.59 -33.27
N GLU A 91 -8.67 -3.16 -34.05
CA GLU A 91 -7.25 -3.21 -33.67
C GLU A 91 -6.94 -2.28 -32.50
N GLN A 92 -7.52 -1.08 -32.48
CA GLN A 92 -7.34 -0.10 -31.40
C GLN A 92 -7.98 -0.58 -30.09
N ARG A 93 -9.10 -1.31 -30.16
CA ARG A 93 -9.76 -1.89 -28.97
C ARG A 93 -8.84 -2.86 -28.23
N GLU A 94 -8.08 -3.69 -28.95
CA GLU A 94 -7.15 -4.65 -28.33
C GLU A 94 -6.06 -3.94 -27.52
N CYS A 95 -5.65 -2.75 -27.98
CA CYS A 95 -4.66 -1.90 -27.33
C CYS A 95 -5.22 -1.10 -26.16
N ALA A 96 -6.48 -0.66 -26.25
CA ALA A 96 -7.12 0.27 -25.31
C ALA A 96 -7.06 -0.21 -23.85
N ALA A 97 -7.13 -1.52 -23.61
CA ALA A 97 -7.03 -2.11 -22.27
C ALA A 97 -5.65 -1.91 -21.60
N TYR A 98 -4.61 -1.66 -22.39
CA TYR A 98 -3.21 -1.76 -21.99
C TYR A 98 -2.45 -0.43 -22.12
N THR A 99 -3.15 0.64 -22.46
CA THR A 99 -2.61 1.98 -22.64
C THR A 99 -3.10 2.92 -21.56
N THR A 100 -2.30 3.94 -21.27
CA THR A 100 -2.70 5.06 -20.43
C THR A 100 -3.73 5.90 -21.17
N ILE A 101 -4.76 6.36 -20.44
CA ILE A 101 -5.65 7.41 -20.94
C ILE A 101 -5.12 8.74 -20.39
N TYR A 102 -4.90 9.70 -21.27
CA TYR A 102 -4.56 11.07 -20.90
C TYR A 102 -5.74 12.00 -21.16
N VAL A 103 -5.80 13.06 -20.37
CA VAL A 103 -6.75 14.16 -20.54
C VAL A 103 -5.96 15.47 -20.49
N ASP A 104 -5.90 16.18 -21.60
CA ASP A 104 -5.38 17.55 -21.64
C ASP A 104 -6.53 18.53 -21.39
N VAL A 105 -6.47 19.27 -20.29
CA VAL A 105 -7.44 20.29 -19.92
C VAL A 105 -6.87 21.66 -20.29
N PRO A 106 -7.33 22.29 -21.39
CA PRO A 106 -6.82 23.58 -21.82
C PRO A 106 -7.42 24.74 -21.03
N VAL A 107 -6.78 25.92 -21.11
CA VAL A 107 -7.40 27.18 -20.71
C VAL A 107 -8.69 27.40 -21.51
N GLY A 108 -9.77 27.76 -20.82
CA GLY A 108 -11.09 27.93 -21.41
C GLY A 108 -11.98 26.67 -21.39
N ALA A 109 -11.47 25.53 -20.91
CA ALA A 109 -12.32 24.43 -20.45
C ALA A 109 -13.18 24.88 -19.25
N ILE A 110 -14.30 24.19 -18.99
CA ILE A 110 -15.19 24.51 -17.88
C ILE A 110 -15.20 23.35 -16.88
N ASP A 111 -14.74 23.63 -15.66
CA ASP A 111 -14.95 22.79 -14.49
C ASP A 111 -16.26 23.20 -13.80
N GLU A 112 -17.19 22.28 -13.60
CA GLU A 112 -18.51 22.60 -13.02
C GLU A 112 -18.45 23.06 -11.55
N SER A 113 -17.34 22.79 -10.84
CA SER A 113 -17.14 23.17 -9.45
C SER A 113 -16.36 24.49 -9.30
N GLU A 114 -15.37 24.75 -10.15
CA GLU A 114 -14.48 25.91 -10.07
C GLU A 114 -14.74 26.99 -11.14
N GLY A 115 -15.48 26.67 -12.20
CA GLY A 115 -15.75 27.55 -13.34
C GLY A 115 -14.75 27.39 -14.48
N GLU A 116 -14.41 28.48 -15.15
CA GLU A 116 -13.48 28.44 -16.29
C GLU A 116 -12.05 28.10 -15.82
N VAL A 117 -11.42 27.12 -16.47
CA VAL A 117 -10.04 26.72 -16.21
C VAL A 117 -9.10 27.82 -16.67
N THR A 118 -8.32 28.36 -15.73
CA THR A 118 -7.38 29.48 -15.97
C THR A 118 -5.94 29.04 -16.18
N GLU A 119 -5.58 27.83 -15.76
CA GLU A 119 -4.27 27.21 -15.98
C GLU A 119 -4.46 25.81 -16.58
N ALA A 120 -3.79 25.54 -17.69
CA ALA A 120 -3.89 24.23 -18.32
C ALA A 120 -3.21 23.15 -17.48
N TYR A 121 -3.84 22.00 -17.36
CA TYR A 121 -3.32 20.85 -16.63
C TYR A 121 -3.65 19.54 -17.33
N ARG A 122 -3.09 18.45 -16.83
CA ARG A 122 -3.28 17.11 -17.40
C ARG A 122 -3.74 16.14 -16.33
N MET A 123 -4.64 15.25 -16.69
CA MET A 123 -5.02 14.09 -15.90
C MET A 123 -4.71 12.80 -16.64
N MET A 124 -4.65 11.71 -15.90
CA MET A 124 -4.33 10.40 -16.45
C MET A 124 -5.06 9.27 -15.73
N ARG A 125 -5.22 8.16 -16.43
CA ARG A 125 -5.75 6.90 -15.87
C ARG A 125 -4.77 5.78 -16.19
N PRO A 126 -4.41 4.93 -15.20
CA PRO A 126 -3.57 3.78 -15.48
C PRO A 126 -4.25 2.83 -16.48
N PRO A 127 -3.49 2.02 -17.23
CA PRO A 127 -4.03 0.93 -18.02
C PRO A 127 -4.93 0.01 -17.19
N GLN A 128 -6.05 -0.47 -17.76
CA GLN A 128 -6.94 -1.43 -17.08
C GLN A 128 -6.31 -2.81 -16.92
N MET A 129 -5.40 -3.20 -17.83
CA MET A 129 -4.70 -4.49 -17.85
C MET A 129 -5.63 -5.71 -17.94
N GLU A 130 -6.88 -5.49 -18.38
CA GLU A 130 -7.94 -6.49 -18.56
C GLU A 130 -8.83 -6.12 -19.74
N THR A 131 -9.51 -7.10 -20.34
CA THR A 131 -10.34 -6.89 -21.53
C THR A 131 -11.47 -5.91 -21.26
N LEU A 132 -11.60 -4.90 -22.12
CA LEU A 132 -12.67 -3.90 -22.04
C LEU A 132 -13.98 -4.43 -22.61
N THR A 133 -15.08 -4.22 -21.88
CA THR A 133 -16.45 -4.43 -22.37
C THR A 133 -17.09 -3.12 -22.81
N ASP A 134 -18.16 -3.19 -23.61
CA ASP A 134 -18.86 -1.99 -24.11
C ASP A 134 -19.60 -1.23 -22.98
N ASN A 135 -19.71 -1.83 -21.78
CA ASN A 135 -20.31 -1.21 -20.60
C ASN A 135 -19.26 -0.60 -19.65
N ASP A 136 -17.97 -0.79 -19.92
CA ASP A 136 -16.91 -0.28 -19.04
C ASP A 136 -16.86 1.24 -19.16
N LEU A 137 -16.99 1.93 -18.03
CA LEU A 137 -16.82 3.37 -17.92
C LEU A 137 -15.44 3.66 -17.34
N LEU A 138 -14.58 4.27 -18.13
CA LEU A 138 -13.22 4.61 -17.73
C LEU A 138 -13.15 6.05 -17.25
N HIS A 139 -13.61 6.29 -16.02
CA HIS A 139 -13.51 7.62 -15.43
C HIS A 139 -12.05 8.02 -15.20
N ILE A 140 -11.76 9.30 -15.42
CA ILE A 140 -10.47 9.92 -15.16
C ILE A 140 -10.67 11.00 -14.11
N SER A 141 -9.84 10.99 -13.08
CA SER A 141 -9.90 11.95 -11.98
C SER A 141 -8.50 12.29 -11.43
N PRO A 142 -8.40 13.29 -10.54
CA PRO A 142 -7.16 13.51 -9.81
C PRO A 142 -6.67 12.27 -9.04
N LEU A 143 -7.56 11.38 -8.57
CA LEU A 143 -7.14 10.13 -7.91
C LEU A 143 -6.48 9.16 -8.87
N THR A 144 -7.10 8.91 -10.04
CA THR A 144 -6.51 8.01 -11.04
C THR A 144 -5.19 8.57 -11.55
N THR A 145 -5.10 9.89 -11.65
CA THR A 145 -3.91 10.61 -12.09
C THR A 145 -2.76 10.34 -11.16
N VAL A 146 -2.97 10.62 -9.87
CA VAL A 146 -1.94 10.55 -8.86
C VAL A 146 -1.53 9.09 -8.58
N LEU A 147 -2.47 8.15 -8.64
CA LEU A 147 -2.17 6.72 -8.62
C LEU A 147 -1.23 6.33 -9.76
N TRP A 148 -1.52 6.77 -11.00
CA TRP A 148 -0.71 6.40 -12.15
C TRP A 148 0.67 7.07 -12.16
N GLU A 149 0.77 8.33 -11.74
CA GLU A 149 2.06 9.01 -11.57
C GLU A 149 3.01 8.22 -10.65
N SER A 150 2.48 7.61 -9.59
CA SER A 150 3.25 6.73 -8.70
C SER A 150 3.83 5.55 -9.45
N VAL A 151 2.99 4.86 -10.23
CA VAL A 151 3.38 3.63 -10.92
C VAL A 151 4.35 3.94 -12.06
N GLN A 152 4.12 5.01 -12.85
CA GLN A 152 5.01 5.38 -13.95
C GLN A 152 6.46 5.60 -13.48
N GLN A 153 6.66 6.19 -12.29
CA GLN A 153 7.99 6.37 -11.71
C GLN A 153 8.68 5.04 -11.39
N GLU A 154 7.93 4.04 -10.95
CA GLU A 154 8.47 2.69 -10.66
C GLU A 154 8.74 1.92 -11.95
N LEU A 155 7.98 2.23 -13.00
CA LEU A 155 8.14 1.71 -14.34
C LEU A 155 9.20 2.44 -15.18
N ASN A 156 10.03 3.32 -14.61
CA ASN A 156 11.08 4.13 -15.30
C ASN A 156 12.07 3.34 -16.21
N THR A 157 11.95 2.02 -16.31
CA THR A 157 12.73 1.11 -17.17
C THR A 157 11.89 0.43 -18.28
N VAL A 158 10.60 0.77 -18.41
CA VAL A 158 9.61 0.03 -19.21
C VAL A 158 9.07 0.94 -20.33
N SER A 159 9.69 0.90 -21.52
CA SER A 159 9.22 1.61 -22.73
C SER A 159 8.14 0.82 -23.47
N ILE A 160 7.00 1.40 -23.82
CA ILE A 160 5.95 0.73 -24.64
C ILE A 160 6.11 1.15 -26.10
N ASP A 161 7.06 0.55 -26.84
CA ASP A 161 7.41 1.04 -28.19
C ASP A 161 6.25 1.03 -29.21
N ASN A 162 5.33 0.06 -29.10
CA ASN A 162 3.99 0.09 -29.70
C ASN A 162 3.12 -1.04 -29.13
N CYS A 163 1.80 -0.87 -29.21
CA CYS A 163 0.83 -1.84 -28.70
C CYS A 163 1.05 -3.29 -29.18
N SER A 164 1.35 -3.52 -30.46
CA SER A 164 1.50 -4.90 -30.98
C SER A 164 2.66 -5.66 -30.32
N VAL A 165 3.76 -4.96 -30.03
CA VAL A 165 4.91 -5.51 -29.30
C VAL A 165 4.55 -5.74 -27.83
N PHE A 166 3.84 -4.80 -27.21
CA PHE A 166 3.40 -4.93 -25.82
C PHE A 166 2.42 -6.09 -25.60
N LEU A 167 1.49 -6.30 -26.54
CA LEU A 167 0.56 -7.44 -26.55
C LEU A 167 1.27 -8.78 -26.79
N ALA A 168 2.44 -8.79 -27.43
CA ALA A 168 3.28 -9.98 -27.54
C ALA A 168 4.11 -10.25 -26.26
N ASP A 169 4.47 -9.22 -25.50
CA ASP A 169 5.33 -9.32 -24.31
C ASP A 169 4.54 -9.64 -23.03
N GLN A 170 4.23 -10.92 -22.83
CA GLN A 170 3.46 -11.37 -21.67
C GLN A 170 4.15 -11.06 -20.33
N GLN A 171 5.49 -11.16 -20.27
CA GLN A 171 6.23 -10.93 -19.04
C GLN A 171 6.11 -9.48 -18.60
N LYS A 172 6.28 -8.55 -19.53
CA LYS A 172 6.13 -7.11 -19.28
C LYS A 172 4.72 -6.74 -18.89
N ARG A 173 3.70 -7.34 -19.51
CA ARG A 173 2.30 -7.16 -19.08
C ARG A 173 2.06 -7.60 -17.64
N GLN A 174 2.60 -8.76 -17.24
CA GLN A 174 2.47 -9.23 -15.86
C GLN A 174 3.23 -8.34 -14.87
N GLN A 175 4.40 -7.83 -15.26
CA GLN A 175 5.16 -6.90 -14.44
C GLN A 175 4.39 -5.60 -14.21
N ILE A 176 3.89 -4.95 -15.27
CA ILE A 176 3.10 -3.72 -15.15
C ILE A 176 1.81 -3.97 -14.36
N LYS A 177 1.11 -5.08 -14.62
CA LYS A 177 -0.10 -5.45 -13.88
C LYS A 177 0.20 -5.61 -12.38
N GLY A 178 1.30 -6.26 -12.04
CA GLY A 178 1.74 -6.42 -10.65
C GLY A 178 1.97 -5.08 -9.96
N GLN A 179 2.70 -4.15 -10.59
CA GLN A 179 2.98 -2.82 -10.04
C GLN A 179 1.71 -1.97 -9.88
N ILE A 180 0.82 -1.98 -10.87
CA ILE A 180 -0.48 -1.31 -10.78
C ILE A 180 -1.30 -1.90 -9.62
N THR A 181 -1.36 -3.24 -9.52
CA THR A 181 -2.14 -3.93 -8.47
C THR A 181 -1.60 -3.62 -7.08
N GLU A 182 -0.28 -3.61 -6.90
CA GLU A 182 0.37 -3.28 -5.64
C GLU A 182 0.14 -1.82 -5.23
N SER A 183 0.26 -0.88 -6.18
CA SER A 183 -0.02 0.54 -5.93
C SER A 183 -1.49 0.79 -5.54
N ILE A 184 -2.43 0.12 -6.21
CA ILE A 184 -3.85 0.17 -5.85
C ILE A 184 -4.05 -0.39 -4.44
N TYR A 185 -3.54 -1.60 -4.15
CA TYR A 185 -3.69 -2.24 -2.85
C TYR A 185 -3.14 -1.37 -1.70
N ASN A 186 -1.96 -0.79 -1.89
CA ASN A 186 -1.34 0.09 -0.89
C ASN A 186 -2.19 1.35 -0.65
N THR A 187 -2.75 1.94 -1.71
CA THR A 187 -3.64 3.10 -1.61
C THR A 187 -4.94 2.75 -0.89
N VAL A 188 -5.59 1.63 -1.27
CA VAL A 188 -6.82 1.13 -0.66
C VAL A 188 -6.59 0.83 0.82
N SER A 189 -5.53 0.09 1.16
CA SER A 189 -5.23 -0.30 2.53
C SER A 189 -4.89 0.89 3.42
N HIS A 190 -4.25 1.94 2.88
CA HIS A 190 -3.87 3.11 3.67
C HIS A 190 -5.06 4.03 3.96
N TYR A 191 -5.87 4.34 2.93
CA TYR A 191 -6.98 5.28 3.06
C TYR A 191 -8.32 4.61 3.35
N ASN A 192 -8.36 3.28 3.38
CA ASN A 192 -9.56 2.47 3.50
C ASN A 192 -10.67 2.84 2.48
N ILE A 193 -10.26 3.16 1.25
CA ILE A 193 -11.14 3.47 0.12
C ILE A 193 -11.00 2.37 -0.94
N SER A 194 -12.07 1.63 -1.19
CA SER A 194 -12.07 0.52 -2.17
C SER A 194 -11.58 0.96 -3.55
N ALA A 195 -10.96 0.06 -4.31
CA ALA A 195 -10.52 0.33 -5.68
C ALA A 195 -11.68 0.84 -6.57
N ASP A 196 -12.87 0.27 -6.42
CA ASP A 196 -14.07 0.71 -7.15
C ASP A 196 -14.36 2.20 -6.93
N LYS A 197 -14.24 2.69 -5.69
CA LYS A 197 -14.41 4.11 -5.38
C LYS A 197 -13.32 4.98 -6.02
N ILE A 198 -12.07 4.51 -6.08
CA ILE A 198 -10.94 5.23 -6.72
C ILE A 198 -11.25 5.49 -8.20
N PHE A 199 -11.85 4.51 -8.89
CA PHE A 199 -12.17 4.59 -10.32
C PHE A 199 -13.63 5.01 -10.62
N SER A 200 -14.42 5.32 -9.59
CA SER A 200 -15.84 5.67 -9.73
C SER A 200 -16.07 7.15 -10.07
N ASP A 201 -17.29 7.45 -10.51
CA ASP A 201 -17.83 8.81 -10.48
C ASP A 201 -18.22 9.19 -9.04
N PHE A 202 -17.24 9.64 -8.25
CA PHE A 202 -17.42 10.02 -6.85
C PHE A 202 -18.31 11.26 -6.66
N ILE A 203 -18.56 12.05 -7.72
CA ILE A 203 -19.49 13.20 -7.68
C ILE A 203 -20.94 12.72 -7.74
N ALA A 204 -21.25 11.75 -8.62
CA ALA A 204 -22.61 11.27 -8.84
C ALA A 204 -23.28 10.66 -7.59
N VAL A 205 -22.50 10.21 -6.61
CA VAL A 205 -23.00 9.57 -5.39
C VAL A 205 -23.49 10.59 -4.33
N ASN A 206 -23.26 11.89 -4.55
CA ASN A 206 -23.58 12.98 -3.60
C ASN A 206 -23.11 12.68 -2.16
N ASP A 207 -21.95 12.04 -2.05
CA ASP A 207 -21.30 11.68 -0.80
C ASP A 207 -20.23 12.73 -0.49
N GLU A 208 -20.64 13.80 0.19
CA GLU A 208 -19.74 14.91 0.57
C GLU A 208 -18.52 14.42 1.37
N ALA A 209 -18.68 13.36 2.18
CA ALA A 209 -17.59 12.78 2.96
C ALA A 209 -16.57 12.08 2.05
N THR A 210 -17.02 11.32 1.05
CA THR A 210 -16.13 10.72 0.04
C THR A 210 -15.48 11.79 -0.83
N GLN A 211 -16.17 12.89 -1.17
CA GLN A 211 -15.60 13.99 -1.95
C GLN A 211 -14.47 14.70 -1.19
N GLN A 212 -14.68 15.07 0.08
CA GLN A 212 -13.62 15.63 0.91
C GLN A 212 -12.48 14.62 1.14
N LEU A 213 -12.86 13.36 1.33
CA LEU A 213 -12.09 12.13 1.12
C LEU A 213 -11.02 12.28 0.03
N VAL A 214 -11.53 12.33 -1.19
CA VAL A 214 -10.81 12.38 -2.46
C VAL A 214 -9.87 13.58 -2.52
N VAL A 215 -10.34 14.78 -2.19
CA VAL A 215 -9.52 16.01 -2.21
C VAL A 215 -8.29 15.86 -1.33
N ASN A 216 -8.47 15.37 -0.10
CA ASN A 216 -7.36 15.16 0.83
C ASN A 216 -6.40 14.07 0.34
N ILE A 217 -6.90 12.95 -0.17
CA ILE A 217 -6.06 11.87 -0.73
C ILE A 217 -5.20 12.39 -1.88
N VAL A 218 -5.79 13.12 -2.83
CA VAL A 218 -5.08 13.66 -4.00
C VAL A 218 -3.95 14.58 -3.58
N LYS A 219 -4.24 15.52 -2.68
CA LYS A 219 -3.25 16.44 -2.11
C LYS A 219 -2.11 15.69 -1.43
N ASN A 220 -2.44 14.70 -0.61
CA ASN A 220 -1.47 13.91 0.16
C ASN A 220 -0.56 13.08 -0.73
N LEU A 221 -1.16 12.37 -1.68
CA LEU A 221 -0.41 11.49 -2.58
C LEU A 221 0.54 12.30 -3.46
N LYS A 222 0.09 13.42 -4.06
CA LYS A 222 0.98 14.32 -4.85
C LYS A 222 2.20 14.75 -4.04
N LYS A 223 1.98 15.21 -2.80
CA LYS A 223 3.06 15.67 -1.94
C LYS A 223 3.98 14.53 -1.49
N SER A 224 3.39 13.38 -1.14
CA SER A 224 4.11 12.17 -0.76
C SER A 224 5.07 11.73 -1.86
N TYR A 225 4.62 11.71 -3.10
CA TYR A 225 5.45 11.32 -4.24
C TYR A 225 6.56 12.33 -4.53
N SER A 226 6.25 13.62 -4.57
CA SER A 226 7.26 14.66 -4.80
C SER A 226 8.39 14.61 -3.75
N TYR A 227 8.02 14.43 -2.48
CA TYR A 227 9.01 14.34 -1.41
C TYR A 227 9.77 13.00 -1.42
N ARG A 228 9.11 11.89 -1.76
CA ARG A 228 9.77 10.58 -1.92
C ARG A 228 10.91 10.65 -2.94
N GLN A 229 10.77 11.39 -4.04
CA GLN A 229 11.85 11.55 -5.01
C GLN A 229 13.08 12.25 -4.41
N GLN A 230 12.86 13.27 -3.57
CA GLN A 230 13.93 13.97 -2.87
C GLN A 230 14.66 13.01 -1.93
N VAL A 231 13.90 12.24 -1.12
CA VAL A 231 14.46 11.22 -0.23
C VAL A 231 15.20 10.12 -1.02
N THR A 232 14.68 9.71 -2.17
CA THR A 232 15.34 8.70 -3.02
C THR A 232 16.71 9.16 -3.52
N ALA A 233 16.87 10.46 -3.80
CA ALA A 233 18.17 11.02 -4.18
C ALA A 233 19.18 10.98 -3.01
N ASP A 234 18.69 11.10 -1.77
CA ASP A 234 19.53 11.06 -0.56
C ASP A 234 19.89 9.62 -0.12
N TYR A 235 19.07 8.63 -0.49
CA TYR A 235 19.25 7.21 -0.14
C TYR A 235 19.21 6.29 -1.38
N PRO A 236 20.22 6.39 -2.27
CA PRO A 236 20.23 5.64 -3.55
C PRO A 236 20.36 4.12 -3.39
N ASP A 237 20.78 3.65 -2.21
CA ASP A 237 20.96 2.24 -1.83
C ASP A 237 19.82 1.69 -0.97
N ALA A 238 18.79 2.50 -0.68
CA ALA A 238 17.62 2.03 0.03
C ALA A 238 16.91 0.91 -0.75
N ARG A 239 16.53 -0.14 -0.03
CA ARG A 239 15.70 -1.22 -0.56
C ARG A 239 14.26 -0.78 -0.74
N GLU A 240 13.77 0.08 0.14
CA GLU A 240 12.41 0.59 0.12
C GLU A 240 12.36 1.99 0.74
N ILE A 241 11.62 2.89 0.10
CA ILE A 241 11.32 4.23 0.61
C ILE A 241 9.82 4.45 0.56
N ARG A 242 9.21 4.73 1.72
CA ARG A 242 7.81 5.14 1.82
C ARG A 242 7.75 6.55 2.39
N VAL A 243 6.99 7.41 1.74
CA VAL A 243 6.64 8.73 2.25
C VAL A 243 5.14 8.85 2.23
N VAL A 244 4.55 9.28 3.34
CA VAL A 244 3.10 9.44 3.48
C VAL A 244 2.80 10.75 4.20
N TYR A 245 2.05 11.62 3.54
CA TYR A 245 1.41 12.76 4.18
C TYR A 245 0.01 12.37 4.62
N TYR A 246 -0.34 12.69 5.85
CA TYR A 246 -1.64 12.33 6.43
C TYR A 246 -2.07 13.36 7.47
N GLN A 247 -3.38 13.42 7.70
CA GLN A 247 -3.97 14.25 8.72
C GLN A 247 -4.22 13.40 9.96
N ALA A 248 -3.67 13.78 11.10
CA ALA A 248 -3.84 13.01 12.31
C ALA A 248 -5.24 13.24 12.91
N THR A 249 -5.99 12.16 13.12
CA THR A 249 -7.33 12.20 13.74
C THR A 249 -7.30 12.03 15.26
N TYR A 250 -6.20 11.55 15.83
CA TYR A 250 -6.12 11.07 17.22
C TYR A 250 -5.02 11.72 18.07
N ILE A 251 -4.34 12.75 17.57
CA ILE A 251 -3.34 13.46 18.36
C ILE A 251 -4.09 14.52 19.18
N GLU A 252 -4.34 14.21 20.47
CA GLU A 252 -5.18 14.99 21.40
C GLU A 252 -4.87 16.49 21.40
N ASP A 253 -3.61 16.86 21.18
CA ASP A 253 -3.15 18.24 21.26
C ASP A 253 -3.32 19.06 19.96
N GLU A 254 -3.40 18.39 18.82
CA GLU A 254 -3.45 19.03 17.49
C GLU A 254 -4.31 18.17 16.55
N PRO A 255 -5.62 18.00 16.85
CA PRO A 255 -6.51 17.25 15.98
C PRO A 255 -6.52 17.94 14.62
N ASN A 256 -6.45 17.15 13.56
CA ASN A 256 -6.43 17.62 12.17
C ASN A 256 -5.12 18.29 11.73
N ALA A 257 -4.04 18.25 12.51
CA ALA A 257 -2.74 18.70 12.03
C ALA A 257 -2.16 17.74 10.97
N TRP A 258 -1.47 18.34 10.00
CA TRP A 258 -0.81 17.62 8.94
C TRP A 258 0.53 17.05 9.40
N HIS A 259 0.78 15.81 9.00
CA HIS A 259 1.99 15.10 9.31
C HIS A 259 2.59 14.48 8.07
N ARG A 260 3.91 14.29 8.11
CA ARG A 260 4.67 13.52 7.13
C ARG A 260 5.36 12.36 7.84
N ASN A 261 5.16 11.17 7.32
CA ASN A 261 5.90 9.97 7.65
C ASN A 261 6.94 9.69 6.56
N VAL A 262 8.17 9.40 6.94
CA VAL A 262 9.24 8.92 6.06
C VAL A 262 9.78 7.61 6.63
N HIS A 263 9.76 6.55 5.83
CA HIS A 263 10.38 5.27 6.14
C HIS A 263 11.38 4.92 5.05
N VAL A 264 12.62 4.61 5.46
CA VAL A 264 13.70 4.19 4.56
C VAL A 264 14.25 2.87 5.08
N SER A 265 14.06 1.79 4.34
CA SER A 265 14.60 0.46 4.67
C SER A 265 15.83 0.17 3.81
N HIS A 266 16.89 -0.35 4.44
CA HIS A 266 18.12 -0.77 3.76
C HIS A 266 18.22 -2.30 3.64
N GLY A 267 17.21 -3.05 4.10
CA GLY A 267 17.25 -4.50 4.24
C GLY A 267 17.85 -4.96 5.57
N ASP A 268 17.79 -6.27 5.83
CA ASP A 268 18.32 -6.90 7.05
C ASP A 268 17.87 -6.23 8.35
N ASN A 269 16.60 -5.81 8.41
CA ASN A 269 15.96 -5.07 9.52
C ASN A 269 16.56 -3.68 9.84
N ASN A 270 17.47 -3.16 9.00
CA ASN A 270 17.99 -1.80 9.13
C ASN A 270 17.00 -0.81 8.51
N TYR A 271 16.53 0.17 9.30
CA TYR A 271 15.63 1.19 8.79
C TYR A 271 15.71 2.51 9.56
N PHE A 272 15.35 3.57 8.85
CA PHE A 272 15.07 4.88 9.38
C PHE A 272 13.58 5.16 9.30
N TYR A 273 13.04 5.82 10.32
CA TYR A 273 11.65 6.22 10.39
C TYR A 273 11.55 7.61 11.02
N GLN A 274 10.78 8.49 10.40
CA GLN A 274 10.61 9.88 10.83
C GLN A 274 9.14 10.29 10.71
N VAL A 275 8.66 10.99 11.73
CA VAL A 275 7.37 11.68 11.71
C VAL A 275 7.62 13.15 12.00
N ASP A 276 7.08 14.00 11.14
CA ASP A 276 7.12 15.45 11.26
C ASP A 276 5.71 16.03 11.24
N GLN A 277 5.52 17.16 11.92
CA GLN A 277 4.36 18.02 11.73
C GLN A 277 4.68 19.03 10.62
N VAL A 278 3.75 19.22 9.69
CA VAL A 278 3.89 20.13 8.54
C VAL A 278 2.72 21.12 8.47
N SER A 279 2.89 22.20 7.73
CA SER A 279 1.86 23.21 7.47
C SER A 279 0.68 22.65 6.66
N ASP A 280 -0.42 23.41 6.62
CA ASP A 280 -1.63 23.03 5.88
C ASP A 280 -1.39 22.91 4.38
N ASP A 281 -0.46 23.66 3.79
CA ASP A 281 -0.02 23.50 2.40
C ASP A 281 0.94 22.31 2.19
N LEU A 282 1.31 21.62 3.27
CA LEU A 282 2.27 20.51 3.34
C LEU A 282 3.72 20.89 2.98
N ASP A 283 4.02 22.16 2.71
CA ASP A 283 5.32 22.61 2.18
C ASP A 283 6.33 22.94 3.27
N THR A 284 5.87 23.32 4.46
CA THR A 284 6.74 23.79 5.55
C THR A 284 6.80 22.77 6.67
N LEU A 285 8.01 22.37 7.04
CA LEU A 285 8.26 21.63 8.28
C LEU A 285 7.96 22.55 9.47
N ILE A 286 6.94 22.24 10.26
CA ILE A 286 6.62 22.97 11.49
C ILE A 286 7.57 22.52 12.60
N ARG A 287 7.63 21.21 12.85
CA ARG A 287 8.55 20.63 13.82
C ARG A 287 8.68 19.13 13.62
N PRO A 288 9.81 18.54 14.03
CA PRO A 288 9.90 17.11 14.17
C PRO A 288 9.09 16.57 15.34
N MET A 289 8.47 15.40 15.14
CA MET A 289 7.66 14.72 16.17
C MET A 289 8.37 13.50 16.73
N PHE A 290 8.91 12.66 15.84
CA PHE A 290 9.54 11.40 16.21
C PHE A 290 10.56 10.95 15.17
N TYR A 291 11.68 10.40 15.63
CA TYR A 291 12.70 9.74 14.82
C TYR A 291 13.03 8.40 15.43
N ARG A 292 13.23 7.41 14.57
CA ARG A 292 13.76 6.11 14.92
C ARG A 292 14.80 5.72 13.90
N ASN A 293 15.96 5.31 14.39
CA ASN A 293 16.98 4.65 13.58
C ASN A 293 17.23 3.27 14.17
N VAL A 294 17.07 2.24 13.35
CA VAL A 294 17.32 0.85 13.72
C VAL A 294 18.49 0.32 12.90
N THR A 295 19.50 -0.16 13.62
CA THR A 295 20.64 -0.87 13.03
C THR A 295 20.66 -2.30 13.52
N ALA A 296 20.76 -3.26 12.63
CA ALA A 296 20.80 -4.68 12.96
C ALA A 296 22.09 -5.32 12.44
N ALA A 297 22.68 -6.20 13.25
CA ALA A 297 23.90 -6.93 12.96
C ALA A 297 23.81 -8.38 13.47
N PRO A 298 24.57 -9.32 12.90
CA PRO A 298 24.69 -10.67 13.47
C PRO A 298 25.17 -10.63 14.93
N TRP A 299 24.60 -11.50 15.77
CA TRP A 299 24.97 -11.63 17.19
C TRP A 299 24.81 -13.08 17.63
N ASN A 300 25.91 -13.74 17.99
CA ASN A 300 25.93 -15.20 18.23
C ASN A 300 25.24 -15.98 17.08
N SER A 301 24.25 -16.82 17.41
CA SER A 301 23.40 -17.55 16.46
C SER A 301 22.16 -16.75 16.01
N GLY A 302 22.06 -15.49 16.42
CA GLY A 302 20.91 -14.61 16.25
C GLY A 302 21.27 -13.27 15.62
N THR A 303 20.47 -12.25 15.92
CA THR A 303 20.65 -10.88 15.42
C THR A 303 20.47 -9.90 16.57
N LEU A 304 21.37 -8.92 16.66
CA LEU A 304 21.26 -7.78 17.57
C LEU A 304 20.77 -6.57 16.80
N ALA A 305 19.69 -5.95 17.28
CA ALA A 305 19.19 -4.67 16.81
C ALA A 305 19.40 -3.59 17.86
N LEU A 306 19.96 -2.44 17.47
CA LEU A 306 20.01 -1.23 18.27
C LEU A 306 19.01 -0.21 17.71
N THR A 307 18.19 0.35 18.58
CA THR A 307 17.15 1.31 18.23
C THR A 307 17.41 2.64 18.92
N LYS A 308 17.79 3.66 18.16
CA LYS A 308 17.87 5.04 18.65
C LYS A 308 16.51 5.72 18.40
N ASN A 309 15.86 6.17 19.46
CA ASN A 309 14.62 6.93 19.38
C ASN A 309 14.86 8.39 19.81
N ILE A 310 14.21 9.31 19.10
CA ILE A 310 14.10 10.71 19.45
C ILE A 310 12.62 11.07 19.35
N GLY A 311 12.01 11.57 20.42
CA GLY A 311 10.60 11.96 20.40
C GLY A 311 10.40 13.29 21.11
N LEU A 312 9.39 14.07 20.71
CA LEU A 312 8.99 15.23 21.51
C LEU A 312 8.68 14.80 22.94
N HIS A 313 9.23 15.53 23.91
CA HIS A 313 8.99 15.22 25.30
C HIS A 313 7.55 15.57 25.67
N TRP A 314 6.83 14.58 26.22
CA TRP A 314 5.40 14.64 26.50
C TRP A 314 4.99 15.79 27.44
N GLN A 315 5.81 16.15 28.44
CA GLN A 315 5.49 17.28 29.35
C GLN A 315 6.02 18.62 28.85
N ASN A 316 7.16 18.61 28.14
CA ASN A 316 7.85 19.83 27.73
C ASN A 316 8.16 19.73 26.24
N LYS A 317 7.20 20.14 25.42
CA LYS A 317 7.28 20.04 23.95
C LYS A 317 8.33 20.94 23.30
N ASN A 318 9.14 21.64 24.10
CA ASN A 318 10.32 22.37 23.66
C ASN A 318 11.61 21.53 23.76
N GLN A 319 11.53 20.32 24.30
CA GLN A 319 12.64 19.38 24.43
C GLN A 319 12.28 18.04 23.79
N TYR A 320 13.30 17.23 23.54
CA TYR A 320 13.18 15.89 23.00
C TYR A 320 13.66 14.86 24.02
N SER A 321 12.89 13.78 24.16
CA SER A 321 13.35 12.51 24.73
C SER A 321 14.30 11.83 23.76
N CYS A 322 15.44 11.37 24.26
CA CYS A 322 16.48 10.68 23.52
C CYS A 322 16.86 9.38 24.23
N SER A 323 16.67 8.24 23.56
CA SER A 323 16.97 6.92 24.11
C SER A 323 17.64 5.99 23.10
N LEU A 324 18.39 5.02 23.62
CA LEU A 324 18.97 3.89 22.89
C LEU A 324 18.47 2.60 23.52
N SER A 325 17.80 1.78 22.73
CA SER A 325 17.28 0.46 23.13
C SER A 325 17.98 -0.64 22.33
N GLU A 326 17.89 -1.87 22.80
CA GLU A 326 18.53 -3.04 22.19
C GLU A 326 17.58 -4.23 22.15
N ALA A 327 17.71 -5.09 21.14
CA ALA A 327 16.99 -6.35 21.01
C ALA A 327 17.92 -7.46 20.51
N VAL A 328 17.86 -8.64 21.11
CA VAL A 328 18.42 -9.86 20.52
C VAL A 328 17.31 -10.77 20.05
N GLU A 329 17.35 -11.15 18.76
CA GLU A 329 16.44 -12.11 18.14
C GLU A 329 17.16 -13.45 17.93
N ILE A 330 16.58 -14.54 18.43
CA ILE A 330 17.13 -15.90 18.33
C ILE A 330 16.03 -16.86 17.88
N LYS A 331 16.33 -17.76 16.95
CA LYS A 331 15.38 -18.75 16.42
C LYS A 331 15.73 -20.15 16.89
N ASP A 332 14.75 -20.83 17.47
CA ASP A 332 14.87 -22.25 17.86
C ASP A 332 13.55 -22.99 17.61
N GLN A 333 13.64 -24.19 17.03
CA GLN A 333 12.51 -25.09 16.79
C GLN A 333 11.27 -24.45 16.13
N GLY A 334 11.47 -23.46 15.25
CA GLY A 334 10.39 -22.76 14.54
C GLY A 334 9.74 -21.61 15.34
N VAL A 335 10.30 -21.26 16.49
CA VAL A 335 9.91 -20.11 17.30
C VAL A 335 11.04 -19.08 17.25
N THR A 336 10.67 -17.82 17.03
CA THR A 336 11.57 -16.68 17.17
C THR A 336 11.35 -16.06 18.54
N TYR A 337 12.41 -15.96 19.33
CA TYR A 337 12.46 -15.33 20.65
C TYR A 337 13.18 -13.99 20.50
N GLU A 338 12.57 -12.92 20.96
CA GLU A 338 13.20 -11.59 21.01
C GLU A 338 13.16 -11.06 22.44
N LEU A 339 14.35 -10.73 22.98
CA LEU A 339 14.49 -10.02 24.24
C LEU A 339 14.87 -8.58 23.95
N TRP A 340 14.03 -7.63 24.36
CA TRP A 340 14.24 -6.20 24.12
C TRP A 340 14.32 -5.41 25.42
N ASN A 341 15.33 -4.56 25.53
CA ASN A 341 15.54 -3.65 26.66
C ASN A 341 15.33 -2.20 26.21
N GLN A 342 14.44 -1.47 26.90
CA GLN A 342 14.23 -0.05 26.65
C GLN A 342 15.31 0.80 27.33
N GLY A 343 15.86 1.72 26.56
CA GLY A 343 16.75 2.76 27.05
C GLY A 343 16.02 3.87 27.81
N ALA A 344 16.57 4.33 28.94
CA ALA A 344 16.05 5.48 29.67
C ALA A 344 16.21 6.73 28.81
N ASP A 345 15.19 7.57 28.83
CA ASP A 345 15.22 8.83 28.11
C ASP A 345 16.16 9.82 28.79
N SER A 346 16.99 10.46 27.98
CA SER A 346 17.68 11.70 28.32
C SER A 346 16.99 12.88 27.62
N LEU A 347 16.96 14.04 28.26
CA LEU A 347 16.38 15.25 27.67
C LEU A 347 17.44 16.02 26.89
N VAL A 348 17.10 16.40 25.67
CA VAL A 348 17.94 17.24 24.80
C VAL A 348 17.11 18.39 24.21
N ASP A 349 17.76 19.53 23.96
CA ASP A 349 17.07 20.72 23.45
C ASP A 349 16.82 20.69 21.93
N ASN A 350 17.50 19.80 21.20
CA ASN A 350 17.33 19.58 19.76
C ASN A 350 17.70 18.15 19.37
N ILE A 351 17.29 17.73 18.19
CA ILE A 351 17.44 16.34 17.72
C ILE A 351 18.91 15.98 17.45
N GLU A 352 19.74 16.94 17.04
CA GLU A 352 21.15 16.73 16.73
C GLU A 352 21.96 16.40 17.98
N ALA A 353 21.58 16.96 19.13
CA ALA A 353 22.19 16.71 20.43
C ALA A 353 21.93 15.30 20.97
N CYS A 354 20.96 14.56 20.42
CA CYS A 354 20.70 13.18 20.84
C CYS A 354 21.78 12.24 20.31
N GLN A 355 22.72 11.82 21.17
CA GLN A 355 23.82 10.90 20.81
C GLN A 355 24.04 9.82 21.88
N PRO A 356 23.04 8.97 22.17
CA PRO A 356 23.16 7.96 23.21
C PRO A 356 24.18 6.90 22.77
N GLN A 357 25.14 6.58 23.66
CA GLN A 357 26.23 5.64 23.37
C GLN A 357 26.01 4.26 24.00
N THR A 358 25.23 4.20 25.09
CA THR A 358 24.97 2.98 25.83
C THR A 358 23.49 2.89 26.17
N VAL A 359 23.00 1.67 26.38
CA VAL A 359 21.62 1.44 26.82
C VAL A 359 21.56 1.78 28.31
N LEU A 360 20.98 2.93 28.63
CA LEU A 360 20.66 3.28 30.01
C LEU A 360 19.42 2.47 30.39
N GLN A 361 19.45 1.67 31.45
CA GLN A 361 18.26 0.87 31.78
C GLN A 361 17.10 1.78 32.22
N ASP A 362 15.99 1.82 31.47
CA ASP A 362 14.76 2.54 31.88
C ASP A 362 13.88 1.73 32.86
N GLY A 363 14.32 0.50 33.11
CA GLY A 363 13.54 -0.48 33.87
C GLY A 363 12.34 -1.01 33.09
N TYR A 364 12.35 -1.03 31.75
CA TYR A 364 11.35 -1.73 30.92
C TYR A 364 12.02 -2.80 30.07
N ARG A 365 11.36 -3.96 29.98
CA ARG A 365 11.82 -5.12 29.19
C ARG A 365 10.65 -5.81 28.51
N SER A 366 10.85 -6.22 27.27
CA SER A 366 9.90 -7.05 26.52
C SER A 366 10.46 -8.42 26.18
N TYR A 367 9.59 -9.41 26.25
CA TYR A 367 9.80 -10.80 25.85
C TYR A 367 8.83 -11.10 24.72
N SER A 368 9.35 -11.13 23.50
CA SER A 368 8.60 -11.27 22.26
C SER A 368 8.77 -12.65 21.65
N PHE A 369 7.69 -13.16 21.04
CA PHE A 369 7.64 -14.49 20.45
C PHE A 369 6.89 -14.45 19.13
N SER A 370 7.44 -15.06 18.08
CA SER A 370 6.68 -15.33 16.86
C SER A 370 6.88 -16.76 16.36
N TYR A 371 5.79 -17.36 15.86
CA TYR A 371 5.79 -18.75 15.40
C TYR A 371 4.61 -19.02 14.45
N GLU A 372 4.69 -20.13 13.72
CA GLU A 372 3.60 -20.61 12.86
C GLU A 372 3.09 -21.96 13.36
N GLU A 373 1.77 -22.11 13.48
CA GLU A 373 1.14 -23.36 13.90
C GLU A 373 -0.26 -23.48 13.26
N GLY A 374 -0.57 -24.63 12.66
CA GLY A 374 -1.89 -24.89 12.07
C GLY A 374 -2.29 -23.92 10.95
N GLY A 375 -1.32 -23.38 10.20
CA GLY A 375 -1.57 -22.40 9.13
C GLY A 375 -1.87 -20.98 9.62
N LYS A 376 -1.62 -20.69 10.90
CA LYS A 376 -1.71 -19.35 11.49
C LYS A 376 -0.32 -18.85 11.87
N PHE A 377 -0.12 -17.55 11.73
CA PHE A 377 1.04 -16.85 12.28
C PHE A 377 0.68 -16.25 13.64
N TYR A 378 1.55 -16.38 14.63
CA TYR A 378 1.34 -15.89 15.99
C TYR A 378 2.43 -14.89 16.39
N LEU A 379 2.02 -13.92 17.20
CA LEU A 379 2.91 -12.94 17.83
C LEU A 379 2.46 -12.72 19.27
N SER A 380 3.39 -12.78 20.22
CA SER A 380 3.14 -12.45 21.62
C SER A 380 4.24 -11.55 22.15
N ASP A 381 3.90 -10.63 23.04
CA ASP A 381 4.82 -9.68 23.66
C ASP A 381 4.40 -9.53 25.13
N LEU A 382 5.32 -9.87 26.04
CA LEU A 382 5.14 -9.84 27.49
C LEU A 382 6.07 -8.78 28.06
N ARG A 383 5.56 -7.83 28.84
CA ARG A 383 6.34 -6.69 29.33
C ARG A 383 6.48 -6.69 30.84
N GLN A 384 7.70 -6.49 31.32
CA GLN A 384 8.00 -6.18 32.72
C GLN A 384 8.49 -4.75 32.86
N SER A 385 8.20 -4.14 34.00
CA SER A 385 8.89 -2.93 34.41
C SER A 385 9.26 -2.89 35.89
N GLU A 386 10.34 -2.16 36.19
CA GLU A 386 10.78 -1.85 37.55
C GLU A 386 9.74 -1.07 38.36
N ARG A 387 8.79 -0.41 37.69
CA ARG A 387 7.73 0.37 38.34
C ARG A 387 6.56 -0.49 38.84
N SER A 388 6.36 -1.66 38.25
CA SER A 388 5.19 -2.51 38.49
C SER A 388 5.56 -3.82 39.20
N SER A 389 6.35 -4.66 38.55
CA SER A 389 6.66 -6.03 38.99
C SER A 389 8.15 -6.28 39.26
N GLY A 390 9.02 -5.34 38.88
CA GLY A 390 10.47 -5.58 38.82
C GLY A 390 10.85 -6.41 37.59
N ILE A 391 12.12 -6.31 37.16
CA ILE A 391 12.70 -7.24 36.19
C ILE A 391 13.32 -8.41 36.98
N THR A 392 12.73 -9.60 36.85
CA THR A 392 13.09 -10.75 37.68
C THR A 392 13.83 -11.86 36.92
N LEU A 393 13.79 -11.84 35.59
CA LEU A 393 14.40 -12.86 34.72
C LEU A 393 15.41 -12.24 33.78
N LEU A 394 16.46 -13.01 33.48
CA LEU A 394 17.55 -12.62 32.60
C LEU A 394 18.16 -11.27 33.04
N THR A 395 18.34 -11.04 34.34
CA THR A 395 18.70 -9.70 34.88
C THR A 395 20.03 -9.18 34.33
N ASP A 396 20.96 -10.09 34.01
CA ASP A 396 22.28 -9.75 33.46
C ASP A 396 22.27 -9.55 31.93
N TRP A 397 21.13 -9.80 31.27
CA TRP A 397 20.96 -9.64 29.82
C TRP A 397 20.71 -8.17 29.45
N ILE A 398 21.77 -7.38 29.48
CA ILE A 398 21.80 -5.97 29.06
C ILE A 398 23.14 -5.65 28.38
N ASN A 399 23.18 -4.63 27.53
CA ASN A 399 24.32 -4.25 26.71
C ASN A 399 24.85 -5.43 25.90
N PHE A 400 23.97 -6.02 25.08
CA PHE A 400 24.19 -7.26 24.35
C PHE A 400 25.45 -7.23 23.47
N ALA A 401 25.77 -6.08 22.87
CA ALA A 401 26.99 -5.91 22.07
C ALA A 401 28.27 -6.08 22.91
N GLU A 402 28.27 -5.57 24.14
CA GLU A 402 29.45 -5.58 25.02
C GLU A 402 29.61 -6.93 25.74
N ASN A 403 28.49 -7.62 25.93
CA ASN A 403 28.39 -8.87 26.68
C ASN A 403 28.15 -10.10 25.78
N GLU A 404 28.40 -10.01 24.47
CA GLU A 404 28.11 -11.09 23.52
C GLU A 404 28.75 -12.43 23.91
N GLU A 405 30.01 -12.42 24.38
CA GLU A 405 30.75 -13.62 24.76
C GLU A 405 30.29 -14.23 26.09
N SER A 406 29.62 -13.47 26.96
CA SER A 406 29.19 -13.91 28.29
C SER A 406 27.73 -14.35 28.36
N LEU A 407 26.92 -14.02 27.35
CA LEU A 407 25.49 -14.34 27.29
C LEU A 407 25.26 -15.60 26.46
N ASP A 408 24.63 -16.62 27.05
CA ASP A 408 24.34 -17.90 26.38
C ASP A 408 22.94 -17.90 25.75
N PRO A 409 22.80 -17.92 24.40
CA PRO A 409 21.51 -18.07 23.72
C PRO A 409 20.59 -19.15 24.29
N GLN A 410 21.14 -20.27 24.77
CA GLN A 410 20.34 -21.36 25.33
C GLN A 410 19.67 -20.99 26.66
N GLU A 411 20.29 -20.14 27.47
CA GLU A 411 19.69 -19.63 28.71
C GLU A 411 18.42 -18.83 28.36
N LEU A 412 18.52 -17.85 27.45
CA LEU A 412 17.38 -17.04 27.00
C LEU A 412 16.24 -17.92 26.48
N ILE A 413 16.53 -18.89 25.61
CA ILE A 413 15.50 -19.80 25.08
C ILE A 413 14.84 -20.58 26.23
N SER A 414 15.64 -21.14 27.15
CA SER A 414 15.14 -21.96 28.24
C SER A 414 14.20 -21.19 29.18
N GLU A 415 14.56 -19.97 29.53
CA GLU A 415 13.76 -19.09 30.40
C GLU A 415 12.51 -18.57 29.68
N MET A 416 12.64 -18.14 28.41
CA MET A 416 11.51 -17.59 27.65
C MET A 416 10.48 -18.64 27.23
N SER A 417 10.92 -19.86 26.91
CA SER A 417 10.04 -20.93 26.40
C SER A 417 8.94 -21.36 27.38
N VAL A 418 9.12 -21.09 28.68
CA VAL A 418 8.18 -21.49 29.75
C VAL A 418 7.30 -20.34 30.24
N MET A 419 7.32 -19.16 29.61
CA MET A 419 6.56 -17.98 30.05
C MET A 419 5.05 -18.04 29.75
N GLY A 420 4.59 -19.10 29.06
CA GLY A 420 3.21 -19.22 28.60
C GLY A 420 2.91 -18.23 27.48
N TYR A 421 3.74 -18.21 26.44
CA TYR A 421 3.64 -17.24 25.34
C TYR A 421 2.62 -17.65 24.27
N LYS A 422 2.20 -18.91 24.19
CA LYS A 422 1.26 -19.32 23.13
C LYS A 422 -0.08 -18.63 23.32
N PHE A 423 -0.83 -18.50 22.22
CA PHE A 423 -2.07 -17.73 22.19
C PHE A 423 -3.00 -18.08 23.36
N ASP A 424 -3.27 -19.36 23.62
CA ASP A 424 -4.21 -19.79 24.67
C ASP A 424 -3.60 -20.07 26.04
N ASP A 425 -2.26 -20.00 26.17
CA ASP A 425 -1.59 -20.23 27.45
C ASP A 425 -1.90 -19.10 28.43
N GLU A 426 -1.95 -19.42 29.72
CA GLU A 426 -1.85 -18.40 30.77
C GLU A 426 -0.42 -17.86 30.82
N VAL A 427 -0.28 -16.54 31.00
CA VAL A 427 1.04 -15.93 31.17
C VAL A 427 1.57 -16.29 32.56
N LEU A 428 2.73 -16.93 32.61
CA LEU A 428 3.32 -17.47 33.85
C LEU A 428 4.37 -16.55 34.49
N LEU A 429 4.61 -15.39 33.87
CA LEU A 429 5.51 -14.34 34.36
C LEU A 429 4.71 -13.19 34.96
N PRO A 430 5.12 -12.58 36.09
CA PRO A 430 4.57 -11.29 36.50
C PRO A 430 4.87 -10.24 35.43
N THR A 431 3.84 -9.66 34.82
CA THR A 431 3.97 -8.66 33.76
C THR A 431 3.21 -7.41 34.12
N GLU A 432 3.70 -6.26 33.67
CA GLU A 432 2.91 -5.02 33.65
C GLU A 432 1.80 -5.10 32.61
N SER A 433 2.13 -5.61 31.42
CA SER A 433 1.21 -5.77 30.31
C SER A 433 1.66 -6.90 29.40
N TRP A 434 0.72 -7.41 28.61
CA TRP A 434 1.01 -8.33 27.52
C TRP A 434 -0.07 -8.23 26.45
N TYR A 435 0.28 -8.64 25.24
CA TYR A 435 -0.69 -8.96 24.20
C TYR A 435 -0.28 -10.24 23.48
N LYS A 436 -1.29 -10.94 22.93
CA LYS A 436 -1.12 -12.12 22.09
C LYS A 436 -1.97 -11.96 20.85
N ARG A 437 -1.41 -12.26 19.69
CA ARG A 437 -2.04 -12.07 18.39
C ARG A 437 -1.90 -13.33 17.56
N HIS A 438 -2.91 -13.63 16.77
CA HIS A 438 -2.76 -14.55 15.65
C HIS A 438 -3.34 -13.95 14.37
N THR A 439 -2.78 -14.38 13.23
CA THR A 439 -3.22 -13.98 11.91
C THR A 439 -3.56 -15.23 11.10
N THR A 440 -4.75 -15.22 10.48
CA THR A 440 -5.27 -16.28 9.62
C THR A 440 -5.50 -15.75 8.21
N TYR A 441 -5.33 -16.64 7.24
CA TYR A 441 -5.63 -16.39 5.83
C TYR A 441 -6.75 -17.32 5.38
N SER A 442 -7.83 -16.77 4.81
CA SER A 442 -8.95 -17.54 4.25
C SER A 442 -9.27 -17.01 2.86
N GLY A 443 -8.85 -17.74 1.82
CA GLY A 443 -8.81 -17.18 0.47
C GLY A 443 -7.91 -15.94 0.45
N ASP A 444 -8.45 -14.83 -0.05
CA ASP A 444 -7.75 -13.55 -0.13
C ASP A 444 -8.02 -12.64 1.09
N THR A 445 -8.73 -13.13 2.11
CA THR A 445 -9.01 -12.38 3.34
C THR A 445 -7.96 -12.67 4.40
N ARG A 446 -7.40 -11.62 5.01
CA ARG A 446 -6.49 -11.71 6.16
C ARG A 446 -7.20 -11.21 7.41
N THR A 447 -7.29 -12.05 8.44
CA THR A 447 -7.85 -11.66 9.74
C THR A 447 -6.78 -11.69 10.81
N SER A 448 -6.63 -10.61 11.57
CA SER A 448 -5.78 -10.56 12.75
C SER A 448 -6.62 -10.41 14.00
N ILE A 449 -6.39 -11.24 15.01
CA ILE A 449 -7.06 -11.18 16.31
C ILE A 449 -6.00 -10.96 17.38
N THR A 450 -6.15 -9.91 18.18
CA THR A 450 -5.30 -9.56 19.31
C THR A 450 -6.11 -9.64 20.59
N LYS A 451 -5.54 -10.23 21.64
CA LYS A 451 -6.05 -10.14 23.01
C LYS A 451 -5.00 -9.55 23.95
N ARG A 452 -5.43 -8.80 24.94
CA ARG A 452 -4.56 -8.03 25.85
C ARG A 452 -4.79 -8.41 27.30
N HIS A 453 -3.83 -8.06 28.15
CA HIS A 453 -3.85 -8.33 29.59
C HIS A 453 -5.05 -7.72 30.36
N ASP A 454 -5.65 -6.67 29.84
CA ASP A 454 -6.83 -6.00 30.44
C ASP A 454 -8.16 -6.67 30.06
N GLY A 455 -8.11 -7.78 29.31
CA GLY A 455 -9.28 -8.51 28.82
C GLY A 455 -9.86 -7.96 27.53
N SER A 456 -9.28 -6.90 26.94
CA SER A 456 -9.71 -6.38 25.65
C SER A 456 -9.24 -7.25 24.48
N TRP A 457 -10.07 -7.28 23.45
CA TRP A 457 -9.84 -7.97 22.19
C TRP A 457 -10.06 -7.03 21.02
N GLU A 458 -9.25 -7.22 19.98
CA GLU A 458 -9.28 -6.43 18.74
C GLU A 458 -9.18 -7.39 17.56
N ARG A 459 -10.04 -7.21 16.56
CA ARG A 459 -10.06 -7.98 15.33
C ARG A 459 -10.06 -7.02 14.14
N THR A 460 -9.03 -7.15 13.32
CA THR A 460 -8.97 -6.47 12.01
C THR A 460 -9.16 -7.50 10.91
N VAL A 461 -10.14 -7.26 10.04
CA VAL A 461 -10.39 -8.08 8.85
C VAL A 461 -10.04 -7.28 7.61
N TYR A 462 -9.02 -7.73 6.88
CA TYR A 462 -8.63 -7.17 5.59
C TYR A 462 -9.29 -7.98 4.47
N ALA A 463 -10.05 -7.30 3.62
CA ALA A 463 -10.61 -7.86 2.40
C ALA A 463 -9.53 -8.01 1.31
N ALA A 464 -9.89 -8.70 0.23
CA ALA A 464 -8.99 -8.98 -0.90
C ALA A 464 -8.44 -7.70 -1.57
N ASP A 465 -9.22 -6.63 -1.59
CA ASP A 465 -8.84 -5.34 -2.18
C ASP A 465 -7.96 -4.48 -1.24
N GLY A 466 -7.77 -4.91 0.01
CA GLY A 466 -7.02 -4.19 1.03
C GLY A 466 -7.88 -3.34 1.97
N THR A 467 -9.19 -3.19 1.72
CA THR A 467 -10.09 -2.52 2.68
C THR A 467 -10.14 -3.31 3.98
N HIS A 468 -10.40 -2.62 5.09
CA HIS A 468 -10.43 -3.26 6.40
C HIS A 468 -11.51 -2.72 7.32
N THR A 469 -11.89 -3.58 8.27
CA THR A 469 -12.79 -3.25 9.38
C THR A 469 -12.13 -3.64 10.70
N ASP A 470 -12.27 -2.75 11.69
CA ASP A 470 -11.78 -2.98 13.05
C ASP A 470 -12.96 -3.20 14.01
N GLU A 471 -12.89 -4.30 14.73
CA GLU A 471 -13.89 -4.73 15.71
C GLU A 471 -13.23 -4.98 17.06
N CYS A 472 -13.94 -4.62 18.13
CA CYS A 472 -13.51 -4.75 19.50
C CYS A 472 -14.42 -5.73 20.24
N SER A 473 -13.88 -6.40 21.26
CA SER A 473 -14.62 -7.33 22.12
C SER A 473 -14.03 -7.36 23.53
N THR A 474 -14.85 -7.75 24.51
CA THR A 474 -14.43 -7.97 25.90
C THR A 474 -14.37 -9.46 26.28
N ASP A 475 -14.80 -10.35 25.39
CA ASP A 475 -14.88 -11.80 25.62
C ASP A 475 -14.27 -12.64 24.49
N GLY A 476 -13.92 -12.02 23.35
CA GLY A 476 -13.40 -12.71 22.16
C GLY A 476 -14.48 -13.42 21.34
N GLU A 477 -15.74 -13.35 21.75
CA GLU A 477 -16.88 -14.02 21.12
C GLU A 477 -17.86 -13.02 20.49
N ASN A 478 -18.19 -11.95 21.21
CA ASN A 478 -19.11 -10.89 20.80
C ASN A 478 -18.31 -9.68 20.33
N TRP A 479 -18.42 -9.38 19.03
CA TRP A 479 -17.64 -8.35 18.35
C TRP A 479 -18.53 -7.18 17.96
N THR A 480 -18.06 -5.96 18.22
CA THR A 480 -18.70 -4.71 17.78
C THR A 480 -17.67 -3.83 17.09
N PRO A 481 -18.06 -2.88 16.21
CA PRO A 481 -17.13 -1.88 15.71
C PRO A 481 -16.37 -1.22 16.87
N CYS A 482 -15.06 -1.08 16.76
CA CYS A 482 -14.30 -0.36 17.78
C CYS A 482 -14.81 1.08 17.89
N GLU A 483 -14.99 1.58 19.11
CA GLU A 483 -15.22 3.01 19.28
C GLU A 483 -13.97 3.75 18.82
N ILE A 484 -14.18 4.72 17.93
CA ILE A 484 -13.15 5.67 17.52
C ILE A 484 -12.77 6.45 18.78
N LEU A 485 -11.61 6.13 19.38
CA LEU A 485 -11.11 6.80 20.58
C LEU A 485 -10.67 8.24 20.30
#